data_AF-A0A2H0BVD6-F1
#
_entry.id   AF-A0A2H0BVD6-F1
#
_cell.length_a   1.000
_cell.length_b   1.000
_cell.length_c   1.000
_cell.angle_alpha   90.00
_cell.angle_beta   90.00
_cell.angle_gamma   90.00
#
_symmetry.space_group_name_H-M   'P 1'
#
loop_
_entity.id
_entity.type
_entity.pdbx_description
1 polymer ?
#
loop_
_entity_poly.entity_id
_entity_poly.type
_entity_poly.pdbx_seq_one_letter_code
_entity_poly.pdbx_strand_id
1 'polypeptide(L)'
;MTSVEFSLKHAIVRKNKGGVYDKAEWDRLENMELGPTIVEAKKLGIIEDTQREALKSFKNTIRNPYLHYNIKRITKKVAANKVKKIDINTQEVQELDIPAEDNPVLWGFAKKFVDRETVFDAFTFSDKIVKELFCDFRGKINYLSSESFYQ
;
A
#
# COMPACT_ATOMS: atom_id res chain seq x y z
N MET A 1 -2.99 4.84 1.57
CA MET A 1 -1.93 4.06 2.25
C MET A 1 -2.05 4.08 3.77
N THR A 2 -2.28 5.26 4.37
CA THR A 2 -2.55 5.47 5.81
C THR A 2 -3.73 4.65 6.34
N SER A 3 -4.73 4.35 5.49
CA SER A 3 -5.89 3.54 5.84
C SER A 3 -5.54 2.11 6.29
N VAL A 4 -4.55 1.45 5.67
CA VAL A 4 -4.14 0.09 6.06
C VAL A 4 -3.50 0.08 7.45
N GLU A 5 -2.58 1.02 7.69
CA GLU A 5 -1.91 1.17 8.97
C GLU A 5 -2.89 1.52 10.08
N PHE A 6 -3.78 2.49 9.84
CA PHE A 6 -4.86 2.87 10.74
C PHE A 6 -5.76 1.67 11.09
N SER A 7 -6.14 0.87 10.08
CA SER A 7 -7.02 -0.28 10.28
C SER A 7 -6.36 -1.39 11.12
N LEU A 8 -5.07 -1.65 10.91
CA LEU A 8 -4.32 -2.58 11.74
C LEU A 8 -4.22 -2.08 13.19
N LYS A 9 -3.91 -0.79 13.39
CA LYS A 9 -3.85 -0.17 14.73
C LYS A 9 -5.21 -0.32 15.44
N HIS A 10 -6.30 -0.02 14.74
CA HIS A 10 -7.65 -0.17 15.28
C HIS A 10 -7.98 -1.63 15.63
N ALA A 11 -7.60 -2.59 14.79
CA ALA A 11 -7.79 -4.01 15.08
C ALA A 11 -7.01 -4.45 16.33
N ILE A 12 -5.79 -3.94 16.52
CA ILE A 12 -4.96 -4.19 17.72
C ILE A 12 -5.63 -3.63 18.97
N VAL A 13 -6.04 -2.35 18.97
CA VAL A 13 -6.75 -1.75 20.11
C VAL A 13 -7.99 -2.58 20.45
N ARG A 14 -8.78 -2.94 19.44
CA ARG A 14 -10.00 -3.72 19.63
C ARG A 14 -9.71 -5.12 20.19
N LYS A 15 -8.63 -5.77 19.77
CA LYS A 15 -8.21 -7.08 20.28
C LYS A 15 -7.79 -7.00 21.75
N ASN A 16 -7.10 -5.92 22.15
CA ASN A 16 -6.56 -5.77 23.51
C ASN A 16 -7.58 -5.19 24.51
N LYS A 17 -8.46 -4.30 24.06
CA LYS A 17 -9.34 -3.48 24.91
C LYS A 17 -10.84 -3.69 24.65
N GLY A 18 -11.20 -4.46 23.63
CA GLY A 18 -12.59 -4.67 23.22
C GLY A 18 -13.13 -3.51 22.37
N GLY A 19 -14.45 -3.37 22.32
CA GLY A 19 -15.12 -2.37 21.46
C GLY A 19 -15.10 -0.93 21.98
N VAL A 20 -14.41 -0.66 23.10
CA VAL A 20 -14.39 0.65 23.76
C VAL A 20 -13.11 1.38 23.38
N TYR A 21 -13.21 2.68 23.13
CA TYR A 21 -12.04 3.53 22.89
C TYR A 21 -11.14 3.57 24.13
N ASP A 22 -9.87 3.24 23.97
CA ASP A 22 -8.83 3.33 24.99
C ASP A 22 -7.74 4.28 24.49
N LYS A 23 -7.66 5.47 25.12
CA LYS A 23 -6.71 6.51 24.72
C LYS A 23 -5.27 6.09 24.90
N ALA A 24 -4.93 5.44 26.01
CA ALA A 24 -3.55 5.08 26.31
C ALA A 24 -3.01 4.05 25.32
N GLU A 25 -3.85 3.09 24.94
CA GLU A 25 -3.52 2.08 23.94
C GLU A 25 -3.46 2.67 22.52
N TRP A 26 -4.35 3.63 22.21
CA TRP A 26 -4.27 4.36 20.95
C TRP A 26 -2.98 5.17 20.83
N ASP A 27 -2.64 5.96 21.85
CA ASP A 27 -1.43 6.80 21.90
C ASP A 27 -0.15 5.96 21.75
N ARG A 28 -0.12 4.74 22.33
CA ARG A 28 1.00 3.78 22.16
C ARG A 28 1.19 3.37 20.70
N LEU A 29 0.09 3.15 19.98
CA LEU A 29 0.12 2.67 18.60
C LEU A 29 0.24 3.81 17.58
N GLU A 30 -0.20 5.02 17.91
CA GLU A 30 -0.28 6.15 16.97
C GLU A 30 1.06 6.38 16.25
N ASN A 31 2.16 6.37 17.01
CA ASN A 31 3.51 6.61 16.51
C ASN A 31 4.19 5.37 15.92
N MET A 32 3.55 4.20 15.94
CA MET A 32 4.13 3.00 15.33
C MET A 32 4.01 3.04 13.81
N GLU A 33 5.11 2.81 13.11
CA GLU A 33 5.06 2.62 11.66
C GLU A 33 4.42 1.28 11.27
N LEU A 34 3.92 1.19 10.04
CA LEU A 34 3.31 -0.03 9.48
C LEU A 34 4.11 -1.32 9.71
N GLY A 35 5.45 -1.27 9.64
CA GLY A 35 6.30 -2.46 9.83
C GLY A 35 6.12 -3.10 11.21
N PRO A 36 6.43 -2.37 12.30
CA PRO A 36 6.12 -2.77 13.66
C PRO A 36 4.64 -3.16 13.88
N THR A 37 3.69 -2.41 13.32
CA THR A 37 2.26 -2.73 13.44
C THR A 37 1.91 -4.09 12.84
N ILE A 38 2.48 -4.47 11.69
CA ILE A 38 2.29 -5.81 11.09
C ILE A 38 2.82 -6.90 12.02
N VAL A 39 3.99 -6.69 12.62
CA VAL A 39 4.60 -7.66 13.54
C VAL A 39 3.71 -7.87 14.76
N GLU A 40 3.18 -6.79 15.33
CA GLU A 40 2.30 -6.87 16.49
C GLU A 40 0.95 -7.51 16.15
N ALA A 41 0.33 -7.13 15.04
CA ALA A 41 -0.91 -7.75 14.58
C ALA A 41 -0.78 -9.26 14.38
N LYS A 42 0.36 -9.74 13.84
CA LYS A 42 0.63 -11.18 13.70
C LYS A 42 0.80 -11.85 15.07
N LYS A 43 1.54 -11.24 16.00
CA LYS A 43 1.71 -11.78 17.37
C LYS A 43 0.37 -11.94 18.10
N LEU A 44 -0.57 -11.04 17.86
CA LEU A 44 -1.91 -11.09 18.44
C LEU A 44 -2.89 -12.01 17.71
N GLY A 45 -2.46 -12.68 16.63
CA GLY A 45 -3.30 -13.54 15.81
C GLY A 45 -4.43 -12.78 15.10
N ILE A 46 -4.23 -11.50 14.79
CA ILE A 46 -5.20 -10.67 14.04
C ILE A 46 -5.06 -10.93 12.54
N ILE A 47 -3.85 -11.28 12.09
CA ILE A 47 -3.55 -11.58 10.69
C ILE A 47 -2.82 -12.91 10.56
N GLU A 48 -3.07 -13.59 9.45
CA GLU A 48 -2.40 -14.81 9.05
C GLU A 48 -1.06 -14.55 8.35
N ASP A 49 -0.27 -15.60 8.13
CA ASP A 49 1.05 -15.46 7.46
C ASP A 49 0.92 -14.97 6.02
N THR A 50 -0.11 -15.41 5.31
CA THR A 50 -0.42 -14.92 3.95
C THR A 50 -0.69 -13.42 3.94
N GLN A 51 -1.49 -12.92 4.89
CA GLN A 51 -1.78 -11.49 5.05
C GLN A 51 -0.54 -10.71 5.46
N ARG A 52 0.30 -11.25 6.37
CA ARG A 52 1.58 -10.64 6.77
C ARG A 52 2.49 -10.43 5.57
N GLU A 53 2.69 -11.45 4.73
CA GLU A 53 3.54 -11.33 3.56
C GLU A 53 2.95 -10.36 2.51
N ALA A 54 1.62 -10.36 2.35
CA ALA A 54 0.95 -9.39 1.48
C ALA A 54 1.16 -7.94 1.98
N LEU A 55 1.02 -7.68 3.28
CA LEU A 55 1.25 -6.39 3.92
C LEU A 55 2.71 -5.94 3.83
N LYS A 56 3.67 -6.85 4.00
CA LYS A 56 5.10 -6.56 3.79
C LYS A 56 5.40 -6.22 2.33
N SER A 57 4.82 -6.99 1.40
CA SER A 57 4.96 -6.74 -0.03
C SER A 57 4.45 -5.35 -0.36
N PHE A 58 3.21 -5.04 0.02
CA PHE A 58 2.60 -3.70 -0.12
C PHE A 58 3.47 -2.59 0.46
N LYS A 59 4.01 -2.79 1.67
CA LYS A 59 4.93 -1.81 2.30
C LYS A 59 6.15 -1.53 1.41
N ASN A 60 6.77 -2.57 0.88
CA ASN A 60 8.05 -2.46 0.18
C ASN A 60 7.91 -2.05 -1.29
N THR A 61 6.82 -2.42 -1.96
CA THR A 61 6.63 -2.22 -3.40
C THR A 61 5.80 -0.99 -3.73
N ILE A 62 4.86 -0.62 -2.85
CA ILE A 62 3.96 0.53 -3.07
C ILE A 62 4.25 1.62 -2.04
N ARG A 63 4.10 1.34 -0.74
CA ARG A 63 4.18 2.40 0.29
C ARG A 63 5.52 3.10 0.33
N ASN A 64 6.61 2.35 0.50
CA ASN A 64 7.93 2.93 0.72
C ASN A 64 8.48 3.67 -0.50
N PRO A 65 8.35 3.17 -1.75
CA PRO A 65 8.77 3.92 -2.93
C PRO A 65 8.07 5.28 -3.04
N TYR A 66 6.78 5.35 -2.75
CA TYR A 66 6.02 6.60 -2.78
C TYR A 66 6.31 7.51 -1.57
N LEU A 67 6.41 6.93 -0.37
CA LEU A 67 6.67 7.69 0.87
C LEU A 67 8.05 8.37 0.86
N HIS A 68 9.08 7.70 0.34
CA HIS A 68 10.44 8.24 0.26
C HIS A 68 10.78 8.84 -1.11
N TYR A 69 9.78 9.02 -1.98
CA TYR A 69 9.93 9.51 -3.35
C TYR A 69 11.10 8.85 -4.12
N ASN A 70 11.17 7.52 -4.09
CA ASN A 70 12.21 6.77 -4.80
C ASN A 70 11.80 6.58 -6.26
N ILE A 71 12.05 7.60 -7.09
CA ILE A 71 11.63 7.62 -8.50
C ILE A 71 12.16 6.43 -9.30
N LYS A 72 13.40 5.99 -9.04
CA LYS A 72 13.98 4.80 -9.69
C LYS A 72 13.16 3.54 -9.41
N ARG A 73 12.78 3.33 -8.15
CA ARG A 73 11.93 2.18 -7.78
C ARG A 73 10.52 2.28 -8.34
N ILE A 74 9.96 3.48 -8.41
CA ILE A 74 8.64 3.72 -9.00
C ILE A 74 8.69 3.38 -10.50
N THR A 75 9.72 3.80 -11.23
CA THR A 75 9.79 3.66 -12.70
C THR A 75 10.51 2.39 -13.19
N LYS A 76 10.97 1.52 -12.28
CA LYS A 76 11.77 0.31 -12.58
C LYS A 76 11.21 -0.61 -13.67
N LYS A 77 9.89 -0.70 -13.82
CA LYS A 77 9.23 -1.59 -14.80
C LYS A 77 8.81 -0.88 -16.08
N VAL A 78 9.20 0.38 -16.28
CA VAL A 78 8.83 1.17 -17.45
C VAL A 78 10.07 1.44 -18.28
N ALA A 79 9.93 1.28 -19.60
CA ALA A 79 10.94 1.65 -20.58
C ALA A 79 10.28 2.41 -21.73
N ALA A 80 11.03 3.33 -22.34
CA ALA A 80 10.68 3.86 -23.65
C ALA A 80 11.17 2.87 -24.70
N ASN A 81 10.25 2.25 -25.43
CA ASN A 81 10.58 1.19 -26.36
C ASN A 81 10.89 1.75 -27.75
N LYS A 82 11.83 1.12 -28.47
CA LYS A 82 12.19 1.45 -29.86
C LYS A 82 12.55 2.93 -30.06
N VAL A 83 13.33 3.49 -29.14
CA VAL A 83 13.84 4.85 -29.28
C VAL A 83 14.93 4.87 -30.33
N LYS A 84 14.78 5.72 -31.35
CA LYS A 84 15.80 5.94 -32.36
C LYS A 84 16.93 6.78 -31.77
N LYS A 85 18.11 6.19 -31.68
CA LYS A 85 19.38 6.87 -31.39
C LYS A 85 20.13 7.05 -32.69
N ILE A 86 20.51 8.28 -32.97
CA ILE A 86 21.29 8.64 -34.15
C ILE A 86 22.70 8.96 -33.68
N ASP A 87 23.69 8.29 -34.24
CA ASP A 87 25.08 8.67 -34.07
C ASP A 87 25.37 9.91 -34.93
N ILE A 88 25.81 11.00 -34.30
CA ILE A 88 25.98 12.29 -34.97
C ILE A 88 27.13 12.25 -36.00
N ASN A 89 28.13 11.39 -35.79
CA ASN A 89 29.33 11.33 -36.63
C ASN A 89 29.12 10.38 -37.82
N THR A 90 28.41 9.28 -37.61
CA THR A 90 28.21 8.23 -38.63
C THR A 90 26.82 8.28 -39.29
N GLN A 91 25.89 9.05 -38.73
CA GLN A 91 24.47 9.11 -39.11
C GLN A 91 23.73 7.77 -39.00
N GLU A 92 24.35 6.75 -38.37
CA GLU A 92 23.71 5.46 -38.17
C GLU A 92 22.55 5.59 -37.18
N VAL A 93 21.42 4.97 -37.53
CA VAL A 93 20.22 4.91 -36.69
C VAL A 93 20.13 3.55 -36.02
N GLN A 94 20.14 3.55 -34.69
CA GLN A 94 19.94 2.37 -33.88
C GLN A 94 18.62 2.50 -33.11
N GLU A 95 17.82 1.43 -33.07
CA GLU A 95 16.66 1.36 -32.18
C GLU A 95 17.06 0.66 -30.89
N LEU A 96 16.77 1.29 -29.75
CA LEU A 96 17.01 0.70 -28.44
C LEU A 96 15.90 1.03 -27.45
N ASP A 97 15.75 0.15 -26.46
CA ASP A 97 14.86 0.38 -25.34
C ASP A 97 15.61 1.12 -24.23
N ILE A 98 15.01 2.18 -23.70
CA ILE A 98 15.61 3.02 -22.66
C ILE A 98 14.84 2.80 -21.35
N PRO A 99 15.43 2.13 -20.34
CA PRO A 99 14.83 1.99 -19.02
C PRO A 99 14.57 3.35 -18.39
N ALA A 100 13.36 3.55 -17.87
CA ALA A 100 13.01 4.80 -17.21
C ALA A 100 13.68 4.95 -15.84
N GLU A 101 14.10 3.87 -15.16
CA GLU A 101 14.77 3.97 -13.86
C GLU A 101 16.10 4.74 -13.92
N ASP A 102 16.77 4.71 -15.06
CA ASP A 102 18.09 5.33 -15.23
C ASP A 102 18.07 6.59 -16.09
N ASN A 103 16.90 7.05 -16.54
CA ASN A 103 16.77 8.22 -17.40
C ASN A 103 15.86 9.31 -16.78
N PRO A 104 16.44 10.40 -16.25
CA PRO A 104 15.69 11.51 -15.67
C PRO A 104 14.68 12.17 -16.61
N VAL A 105 14.96 12.20 -17.91
CA VAL A 105 14.04 12.76 -18.93
C VAL A 105 12.76 11.93 -19.01
N LEU A 106 12.87 10.62 -18.80
CA LEU A 106 11.73 9.69 -18.86
C LEU A 106 10.93 9.66 -17.55
N TRP A 107 11.47 10.11 -16.42
CA TRP A 107 10.81 10.00 -15.11
C TRP A 107 9.42 10.64 -15.07
N GLY A 108 9.25 11.83 -15.62
CA GLY A 108 7.96 12.52 -15.62
C GLY A 108 6.86 11.77 -16.38
N PHE A 109 7.22 11.13 -17.49
CA PHE A 109 6.31 10.34 -18.31
C PHE A 109 6.04 8.97 -17.69
N ALA A 110 7.10 8.28 -17.28
CA ALA A 110 7.02 6.97 -16.64
C ALA A 110 6.21 7.03 -15.35
N LYS A 111 6.40 8.06 -14.52
CA LYS A 111 5.65 8.22 -13.27
C LYS A 111 4.14 8.31 -13.52
N LYS A 112 3.71 9.12 -14.50
CA LYS A 112 2.27 9.24 -14.85
C LYS A 112 1.67 7.89 -15.24
N PHE A 113 2.43 7.09 -15.99
CA PHE A 113 2.02 5.75 -16.39
C PHE A 113 1.91 4.80 -15.19
N VAL A 114 2.95 4.76 -14.34
CA VAL A 114 2.97 3.90 -13.14
C VAL A 114 1.90 4.29 -12.14
N ASP A 115 1.67 5.59 -11.93
CA ASP A 115 0.66 6.10 -11.00
C ASP A 115 -0.74 5.62 -11.40
N ARG A 116 -1.07 5.62 -12.69
CA ARG A 116 -2.37 5.16 -13.19
C ARG A 116 -2.67 3.73 -12.77
N GLU A 117 -1.68 2.85 -12.91
CA GLU A 117 -1.82 1.43 -12.59
C GLU A 117 -1.76 1.20 -11.06
N THR A 118 -0.78 1.82 -10.40
CA THR A 118 -0.48 1.57 -8.98
C THR A 118 -1.56 2.10 -8.05
N VAL A 119 -2.28 3.16 -8.44
CA VAL A 119 -3.38 3.72 -7.64
C VAL A 119 -4.47 2.67 -7.41
N PHE A 120 -4.89 1.95 -8.46
CA PHE A 120 -5.92 0.93 -8.33
C PHE A 120 -5.44 -0.26 -7.50
N ASP A 121 -4.19 -0.69 -7.67
CA ASP A 121 -3.60 -1.75 -6.84
C ASP A 121 -3.60 -1.36 -5.35
N ALA A 122 -3.22 -0.11 -5.05
CA ALA A 122 -3.18 0.38 -3.68
C ALA A 122 -4.58 0.48 -3.05
N PHE A 123 -5.57 0.94 -3.81
CA PHE A 123 -6.97 1.01 -3.35
C PHE A 123 -7.55 -0.39 -3.13
N THR A 124 -7.39 -1.28 -4.12
CA THR A 124 -7.91 -2.66 -4.07
C THR A 124 -7.31 -3.42 -2.90
N PHE A 125 -5.99 -3.29 -2.69
CA PHE A 125 -5.32 -3.90 -1.55
C PHE A 125 -5.85 -3.35 -0.22
N SER A 126 -6.00 -2.03 -0.12
CA SER A 126 -6.48 -1.38 1.11
C SER A 126 -7.91 -1.82 1.44
N ASP A 127 -8.81 -1.81 0.45
CA ASP A 127 -10.20 -2.24 0.61
C ASP A 127 -10.30 -3.70 1.07
N LYS A 128 -9.53 -4.60 0.45
CA LYS A 128 -9.48 -6.02 0.84
C LYS A 128 -9.05 -6.20 2.29
N ILE A 129 -7.93 -5.60 2.70
CA ILE A 129 -7.41 -5.74 4.07
C ILE A 129 -8.38 -5.15 5.09
N VAL A 130 -8.97 -3.98 4.82
CA VAL A 130 -9.95 -3.37 5.71
C VAL A 130 -11.16 -4.29 5.87
N LYS A 131 -11.70 -4.82 4.76
CA LYS A 131 -12.82 -5.76 4.83
C LYS A 131 -12.48 -7.00 5.63
N GLU A 132 -11.34 -7.63 5.40
CA GLU A 132 -10.91 -8.81 6.18
C GLU A 132 -10.82 -8.47 7.68
N LEU A 133 -10.12 -7.38 8.03
CA LEU A 133 -9.93 -6.97 9.43
C LEU A 133 -11.21 -6.57 10.17
N PHE A 134 -12.26 -6.14 9.46
CA PHE A 134 -13.51 -5.67 10.10
C PHE A 134 -14.72 -6.58 9.84
N CYS A 135 -14.70 -7.47 8.84
CA CYS A 135 -15.76 -8.44 8.57
C CYS A 135 -15.57 -9.75 9.35
N ASP A 136 -14.33 -10.22 9.59
CA ASP A 136 -14.12 -11.41 10.45
C ASP A 136 -14.60 -11.18 11.89
N PHE A 137 -14.71 -9.92 12.32
CA PHE A 137 -15.29 -9.56 13.62
C PHE A 137 -16.83 -9.59 13.67
N ARG A 138 -17.53 -9.78 12.53
CA ARG A 138 -19.01 -9.82 12.49
C ARG A 138 -19.59 -11.18 12.87
N GLY A 139 -18.77 -12.20 13.09
CA GLY A 139 -19.22 -13.51 13.60
C GLY A 139 -19.76 -13.52 15.04
N LYS A 140 -19.85 -12.38 15.73
CA LYS A 140 -20.39 -12.27 17.11
C LYS A 140 -21.21 -11.00 17.38
N ILE A 141 -21.76 -10.36 16.36
CA ILE A 141 -22.71 -9.26 16.57
C ILE A 141 -23.97 -9.60 15.79
N ASN A 142 -25.00 -10.06 16.53
CA ASN A 142 -26.37 -10.05 16.03
C ASN A 142 -26.66 -8.62 15.60
N TYR A 143 -26.84 -8.41 14.30
CA TYR A 143 -27.34 -7.15 13.79
C TYR A 143 -28.71 -6.92 14.42
N LEU A 144 -28.79 -6.01 15.40
CA LEU A 144 -30.06 -5.36 15.70
C LEU A 144 -30.42 -4.58 14.43
N SER A 145 -31.58 -4.94 13.90
CA SER A 145 -32.17 -4.37 12.69
C SER A 145 -32.17 -2.85 12.74
N SER A 146 -31.82 -2.25 11.60
CA SER A 146 -31.75 -0.83 11.32
C SER A 146 -33.12 -0.16 11.29
N GLU A 147 -33.81 -0.07 12.43
CA GLU A 147 -35.12 0.62 12.52
C GLU A 147 -35.18 1.79 13.51
N SER A 148 -34.07 2.28 14.05
CA SER A 148 -34.14 3.37 15.06
C SER A 148 -33.34 4.64 14.75
N PHE A 149 -33.00 4.93 13.49
CA PHE A 149 -32.30 6.18 13.14
C PHE A 149 -33.14 7.21 12.36
N TYR A 150 -34.45 7.00 12.28
CA TYR A 150 -35.39 8.05 11.86
C TYR A 150 -36.61 8.07 12.79
N GLN A 151 -36.46 8.75 13.93
CA GLN A 151 -37.53 9.51 14.58
C GLN A 151 -36.96 10.84 15.06
#